data_AF-A0A8J6Z5M0-F1
#
_entry.id   AF-A0A8J6Z5M0-F1
#
_cell.length_a   1.000
_cell.length_b   1.000
_cell.length_c   1.000
_cell.angle_alpha   90.00
_cell.angle_beta   90.00
_cell.angle_gamma   90.00
#
_symmetry.space_group_name_H-M   'P 1'
#
loop_
_entity.id
_entity.type
_entity.pdbx_description
1 polymer ?
#
loop_
_entity_poly.entity_id
_entity_poly.type
_entity_poly.pdbx_seq_one_letter_code
_entity_poly.pdbx_strand_id
1 'polypeptide(L)' 'RGSFVYESYKYFGLRVEISKKLKGHGWQVLPKRWIVERTFAWLNHSRRLSKNYELTISSAETLIKISHIHTLLKRL' A
#
# COMPACT_ATOMS: atom_id res chain seq x y z
N ARG A 1 -14.65 9.55 -12.61
CA ARG A 1 -13.91 9.85 -11.34
C ARG A 1 -14.67 9.43 -10.06
N GLY A 2 -15.86 8.81 -10.14
CA GLY A 2 -16.56 8.20 -8.99
C GLY A 2 -16.59 6.67 -8.99
N SER A 3 -15.93 5.99 -9.94
CA SER A 3 -16.00 4.53 -10.08
C SER A 3 -15.35 3.81 -8.90
N PHE A 4 -14.16 4.24 -8.47
CA PHE A 4 -13.39 3.51 -7.46
C PHE A 4 -14.10 3.41 -6.10
N VAL A 5 -14.76 4.48 -5.62
CA VAL A 5 -15.50 4.44 -4.34
C VAL A 5 -16.67 3.46 -4.45
N TYR A 6 -17.38 3.48 -5.58
CA TYR A 6 -18.49 2.57 -5.84
C TYR A 6 -18.01 1.13 -5.99
N GLU A 7 -16.95 0.89 -6.76
CA GLU A 7 -16.35 -0.43 -6.96
C GLU A 7 -15.82 -1.00 -5.65
N SER A 8 -15.16 -0.18 -4.83
CA SER A 8 -14.65 -0.62 -3.55
C SER A 8 -15.78 -1.07 -2.61
N TYR A 9 -16.87 -0.30 -2.56
CA TYR A 9 -18.05 -0.69 -1.81
C TYR A 9 -18.71 -1.95 -2.38
N LYS A 10 -18.85 -2.04 -3.72
CA LYS A 10 -19.50 -3.16 -4.40
C LYS A 10 -18.76 -4.48 -4.24
N TYR A 11 -17.44 -4.49 -4.43
CA TYR A 11 -16.65 -5.72 -4.45
C TYR A 11 -16.08 -6.09 -3.08
N PHE A 12 -15.80 -5.12 -2.22
CA PHE A 12 -15.14 -5.35 -0.93
C PHE A 12 -15.97 -4.92 0.28
N GLY A 13 -17.11 -4.26 0.11
CA GLY A 13 -17.92 -3.75 1.22
C GLY A 13 -17.27 -2.60 1.99
N LEU A 14 -16.22 -1.99 1.43
CA LEU A 14 -15.41 -0.98 2.11
C LEU A 14 -15.81 0.43 1.65
N ARG A 15 -16.05 1.31 2.63
CA ARG A 15 -16.20 2.75 2.37
C ARG A 15 -14.81 3.38 2.30
N VAL A 16 -14.53 4.08 1.20
CA VAL A 16 -13.24 4.72 0.96
C VAL A 16 -13.39 6.23 0.92
N GLU A 17 -12.59 6.90 1.73
CA GLU A 17 -12.41 8.35 1.67
C GLU A 17 -11.19 8.69 0.81
N ILE A 18 -11.40 9.39 -0.29
CA ILE A 18 -10.32 9.82 -1.19
C ILE A 18 -9.92 11.24 -0.81
N SER A 19 -8.68 11.42 -0.38
CA SER A 19 -8.14 12.76 -0.14
C SER A 19 -8.06 13.55 -1.45
N LYS A 20 -8.40 14.84 -1.39
CA LYS A 20 -8.25 15.75 -2.52
C LYS A 20 -6.76 15.87 -2.90
N LYS A 21 -6.48 16.00 -4.19
CA LYS A 21 -5.14 16.34 -4.69
C LYS A 21 -4.73 17.71 -4.13
N LEU A 22 -3.51 17.79 -3.59
CA LEU A 22 -2.94 19.05 -3.10
C LEU A 22 -2.89 20.07 -4.24
N LYS A 23 -3.39 21.28 -3.98
CA LYS A 23 -3.32 22.42 -4.91
C LYS A 23 -2.27 23.40 -4.35
N GLY A 24 -1.08 23.41 -4.94
CA GLY A 24 0.02 24.28 -4.55
C GLY A 24 1.39 23.62 -4.75
N HIS A 25 2.42 24.43 -4.95
CA HIS A 25 3.81 23.99 -4.99
C HIS A 25 4.40 24.11 -3.58
N GLY A 26 4.10 23.13 -2.72
CA GLY A 26 4.58 23.12 -1.35
C GLY A 26 4.21 21.85 -0.60
N TRP A 27 4.95 21.56 0.47
CA TRP A 27 4.66 20.44 1.35
C TRP A 27 3.41 20.74 2.18
N GLN A 28 2.44 19.82 2.19
CA GLN A 28 1.23 19.90 3.00
C GLN A 28 0.99 18.55 3.66
N VAL A 29 0.56 18.56 4.93
CA VAL A 29 0.24 17.34 5.67
C VAL A 29 -1.05 16.75 5.12
N LEU A 30 -0.96 15.54 4.58
CA LEU A 30 -2.12 14.73 4.20
C LEU A 30 -2.45 13.75 5.34
N PRO A 31 -3.69 13.71 5.83
CA PRO A 31 -4.07 12.81 6.91
C PRO A 31 -3.82 11.35 6.50
N LYS A 32 -3.24 10.56 7.40
CA LYS A 32 -2.93 9.12 7.26
C LYS A 32 -1.91 8.74 6.17
N ARG A 33 -1.46 9.68 5.32
CA ARG A 33 -0.48 9.40 4.24
C ARG A 33 0.82 8.80 4.77
N TRP A 34 1.34 9.33 5.87
CA TRP A 34 2.57 8.84 6.47
C TRP A 34 2.48 7.39 6.91
N ILE A 35 1.28 6.91 7.32
CA ILE A 35 1.07 5.52 7.74
C ILE A 35 1.31 4.59 6.54
N VAL A 36 0.70 4.94 5.40
CA VAL A 36 0.80 4.19 4.15
C VAL A 36 2.24 4.20 3.63
N GLU A 37 2.86 5.38 3.56
CA GLU A 37 4.25 5.53 3.11
C GLU A 37 5.21 4.76 4.01
N ARG A 38 4.99 4.77 5.34
CA ARG A 38 5.80 4.02 6.30
C ARG A 38 5.67 2.50 6.09
N THR A 39 4.47 2.00 5.84
CA THR A 39 4.26 0.57 5.52
C THR A 39 5.03 0.17 4.27
N PHE A 40 4.99 0.98 3.21
CA PHE A 40 5.77 0.72 2.00
C PHE A 40 7.28 0.86 2.24
N ALA A 41 7.72 1.82 3.05
CA ALA A 41 9.12 1.99 3.40
C ALA A 41 9.70 0.74 4.09
N TRP A 42 8.92 0.05 4.93
CA TRP A 42 9.40 -1.20 5.56
C TRP A 42 9.64 -2.33 4.58
N LEU A 43 8.88 -2.39 3.47
CA LEU A 43 9.06 -3.41 2.44
C LEU A 43 10.43 -3.29 1.74
N ASN A 44 11.03 -2.10 1.71
CA ASN A 44 12.39 -1.91 1.18
C ASN A 44 13.47 -2.68 1.95
N HIS A 45 13.21 -3.09 3.20
CA HIS A 45 14.13 -3.96 3.94
C HIS A 45 14.09 -5.43 3.47
N SER A 46 13.08 -5.82 2.69
CA SER A 46 13.03 -7.12 2.04
C SER A 46 13.73 -7.05 0.69
N ARG A 47 15.01 -7.45 0.65
CA ARG A 47 15.81 -7.47 -0.60
C ARG A 47 15.12 -8.23 -1.74
N ARG A 48 14.29 -9.23 -1.41
CA ARG A 48 13.55 -10.04 -2.37
C ARG A 48 12.54 -9.21 -3.17
N LEU A 49 12.04 -8.10 -2.62
CA LEU A 49 11.11 -7.19 -3.29
C LEU A 49 11.81 -6.11 -4.14
N SER A 50 13.15 -6.10 -4.23
CA SER A 50 13.89 -5.06 -4.97
C SER A 50 13.59 -5.06 -6.48
N LYS A 51 13.23 -6.21 -7.05
CA LYS A 51 12.79 -6.38 -8.43
C LYS A 51 11.69 -7.43 -8.49
N ASN A 52 10.91 -7.41 -9.57
CA ASN A 52 9.98 -8.50 -9.87
C ASN A 52 10.77 -9.71 -10.37
N TYR A 53 11.12 -10.61 -9.46
CA TYR A 53 11.79 -11.87 -9.76
C TYR A 53 10.81 -13.01 -10.08
N GLU A 54 9.54 -12.84 -9.70
CA GLU A 54 8.54 -13.89 -9.78
C GLU A 54 7.90 -13.95 -11.17
N LEU A 55 7.70 -15.17 -11.66
CA LEU A 55 7.10 -15.43 -12.97
C LEU A 55 5.58 -15.19 -12.98
N THR A 56 4.92 -15.43 -11.86
CA THR A 56 3.46 -15.32 -11.74
C THR A 56 3.08 -14.20 -10.77
N ILE A 57 1.96 -13.55 -11.05
CA ILE A 57 1.38 -12.52 -10.19
C ILE A 57 1.07 -13.09 -8.80
N SER A 58 0.56 -14.33 -8.74
CA SER A 58 0.27 -15.01 -7.48
C SER A 58 1.51 -15.20 -6.60
N SER A 59 2.66 -15.53 -7.20
CA SER A 59 3.91 -15.67 -6.44
C SER A 59 4.42 -14.30 -5.96
N ALA A 60 4.38 -13.27 -6.83
CA ALA A 60 4.74 -11.91 -6.46
C ALA A 60 3.90 -11.39 -5.27
N GLU A 61 2.57 -11.58 -5.33
CA GLU A 61 1.66 -11.19 -4.26
C GLU A 61 1.99 -11.92 -2.94
N THR A 62 2.28 -13.21 -3.03
CA THR A 62 2.65 -14.03 -1.86
C THR A 62 3.91 -13.52 -1.19
N LEU A 63 4.93 -13.12 -1.96
CA LEU A 63 6.16 -12.55 -1.40
C LEU A 63 5.97 -11.21 -0.71
N ILE A 64 5.06 -10.36 -1.20
CA ILE A 64 4.71 -9.11 -0.52
C ILE A 64 4.07 -9.42 0.84
N LYS A 65 3.12 -10.37 0.88
CA LYS A 65 2.47 -10.81 2.13
C LYS A 65 3.49 -11.37 3.13
N ILE A 66 4.37 -12.27 2.69
CA ILE A 66 5.43 -12.85 3.54
C ILE A 66 6.36 -11.76 4.08
N SER A 67 6.79 -10.82 3.23
CA SER A 67 7.67 -9.72 3.65
C SER A 67 7.00 -8.85 4.71
N HIS A 68 5.71 -8.56 4.56
CA HIS A 68 4.96 -7.77 5.53
C HIS A 68 4.77 -8.51 6.86
N ILE A 69 4.39 -9.79 6.83
CA ILE A 69 4.26 -10.64 8.02
C ILE A 69 5.59 -10.69 8.79
N HIS A 70 6.70 -10.90 8.09
CA HIS A 70 8.04 -10.90 8.70
C HIS A 70 8.38 -9.57 9.40
N THR A 71 8.04 -8.44 8.79
CA THR A 71 8.19 -7.12 9.43
C THR A 71 7.36 -7.01 10.71
N LEU A 72 6.11 -7.48 10.69
CA LEU A 72 5.23 -7.44 11.87
C LEU A 72 5.75 -8.35 12.99
N LEU A 73 6.19 -9.57 12.65
CA LEU A 73 6.76 -10.51 13.63
C LEU A 73 8.02 -9.97 14.31
N LYS A 74 8.87 -9.23 13.58
CA LYS A 74 10.06 -8.57 14.15
C LYS A 74 9.76 -7.44 15.13
N ARG A 75 8.50 -7.00 15.22
CA ARG A 75 8.07 -5.82 15.97
C ARG A 75 7.16 -6.15 17.15
N LEU A 76 6.79 -7.43 17.28
CA LEU A 76 6.26 -7.98 18.53
C LEU A 76 7.40 -8.09 19.55
#